data_AF-A0A4Q3ZDY5-F1
#
_entry.id   AF-A0A4Q3ZDY5-F1
#
_cell.length_a   1.000
_cell.length_b   1.000
_cell.length_c   1.000
_cell.angle_alpha   90.00
_cell.angle_beta   90.00
_cell.angle_gamma   90.00
#
_symmetry.space_group_name_H-M   'P 1'
#
loop_
_entity.id
_entity.type
_entity.pdbx_description
1 polymer ?
#
loop_
_entity_poly.entity_id
_entity_poly.type
_entity_poly.pdbx_seq_one_letter_code
_entity_poly.pdbx_strand_id
1 'polypeptide(L)'
;MSTVSATSSSTTAGQAKTTMTAESLLGSDFKTWLTLMTAQLRNQDPFDPVDSTEYTAQLAQFSALEQQVHTNDLLSDLITVSASNDMAGMAEWIGKEVRVVAPADYAGTPVPVHASPDPTAYRAELVVLDRYGTEVNRLMINTGESDLEWNGRDAAGHDVAWSRYSFEVESFDSDGELISTRGAEIYADVLEVQKSGDLYALMLPGGVSVGTEEISAVRSAEG
;
A
#
# COMPACT_ATOMS: atom_id res chain seq x y z
N MET A 1 -32.90 41.93 -27.47
CA MET A 1 -32.45 41.15 -28.63
C MET A 1 -32.02 39.78 -28.13
N SER A 2 -32.83 38.76 -28.39
CA SER A 2 -32.45 37.36 -28.18
C SER A 2 -31.49 36.94 -29.30
N THR A 3 -30.42 36.23 -28.95
CA THR A 3 -29.68 35.41 -29.91
C THR A 3 -29.44 34.03 -29.28
N VAL A 4 -29.73 33.03 -30.09
CA VAL A 4 -29.96 31.62 -29.78
C VAL A 4 -28.68 30.83 -30.03
N SER A 5 -28.47 29.81 -29.19
CA SER A 5 -27.76 28.52 -29.33
C SER A 5 -26.45 28.40 -30.13
N ALA A 6 -25.48 27.69 -29.53
CA ALA A 6 -25.08 26.36 -29.99
C ALA A 6 -24.35 25.59 -28.87
N THR A 7 -25.01 24.54 -28.38
CA THR A 7 -24.45 23.52 -27.49
C THR A 7 -23.67 22.53 -28.35
N SER A 8 -22.37 22.39 -28.08
CA SER A 8 -21.52 21.38 -28.72
C SER A 8 -21.35 20.20 -27.77
N SER A 9 -22.21 19.20 -27.91
CA SER A 9 -22.12 17.92 -27.22
C SER A 9 -21.08 17.05 -27.90
N SER A 10 -19.91 16.84 -27.30
CA SER A 10 -18.97 15.82 -27.74
C SER A 10 -19.41 14.47 -27.18
N THR A 11 -20.15 13.71 -27.98
CA THR A 11 -20.53 12.32 -27.70
C THR A 11 -19.34 11.41 -27.99
N THR A 12 -18.50 11.16 -26.98
CA THR A 12 -17.55 10.04 -27.05
C THR A 12 -18.32 8.77 -26.76
N ALA A 13 -18.58 7.99 -27.81
CA ALA A 13 -19.14 6.65 -27.70
C ALA A 13 -18.17 5.76 -26.91
N GLY A 14 -18.43 5.62 -25.61
CA GLY A 14 -17.82 4.59 -24.78
C GLY A 14 -18.27 3.23 -25.30
N GLN A 15 -17.37 2.55 -26.02
CA GLN A 15 -17.48 1.14 -26.31
C GLN A 15 -17.71 0.42 -24.99
N ALA A 16 -18.92 -0.07 -24.78
CA ALA A 16 -19.18 -1.05 -23.74
C ALA A 16 -18.31 -2.26 -24.06
N LYS A 17 -17.21 -2.39 -23.33
CA LYS A 17 -16.40 -3.60 -23.30
C LYS A 17 -17.29 -4.64 -22.60
N THR A 18 -18.09 -5.35 -23.39
CA THR A 18 -18.70 -6.59 -22.94
C THR A 18 -17.55 -7.55 -22.67
N THR A 19 -17.05 -7.53 -21.45
CA THR A 19 -16.30 -8.65 -20.90
C THR A 19 -17.28 -9.81 -20.87
N MET A 20 -17.37 -10.54 -21.98
CA MET A 20 -17.89 -11.90 -21.92
C MET A 20 -16.89 -12.64 -21.04
N THR A 21 -17.31 -12.97 -19.81
CA THR A 21 -16.57 -13.85 -18.93
C THR A 21 -16.27 -15.14 -19.71
N ALA A 22 -15.03 -15.62 -19.64
CA ALA A 22 -14.60 -16.85 -20.30
C ALA A 22 -15.51 -18.05 -19.93
N GLU A 23 -16.14 -18.00 -18.75
CA GLU A 23 -17.18 -18.92 -18.28
C GLU A 23 -18.36 -19.09 -19.25
N SER A 24 -18.80 -18.03 -19.93
CA SER A 24 -19.96 -18.09 -20.82
C SER A 24 -19.65 -18.70 -22.19
N LEU A 25 -18.38 -18.71 -22.61
CA LEU A 25 -17.95 -19.27 -23.90
C LEU A 25 -17.66 -20.77 -23.77
N LEU A 26 -17.01 -21.21 -22.69
CA LEU A 26 -16.60 -22.61 -22.52
C LEU A 26 -17.77 -23.54 -22.17
N GLY A 27 -18.67 -23.15 -21.27
CA GLY A 27 -19.83 -23.97 -20.87
C GLY A 27 -20.91 -24.08 -21.97
N SER A 28 -21.04 -23.06 -22.82
CA SER A 28 -21.94 -23.03 -23.99
C SER A 28 -21.46 -23.98 -25.09
N ASP A 29 -20.16 -23.95 -25.39
CA ASP A 29 -19.58 -24.78 -26.44
C ASP A 29 -19.58 -26.26 -26.06
N PHE A 30 -19.31 -26.62 -24.80
CA PHE A 30 -19.41 -28.02 -24.33
C PHE A 30 -20.82 -28.61 -24.47
N LYS A 31 -21.86 -27.81 -24.15
CA LYS A 31 -23.26 -28.25 -24.22
C LYS A 31 -23.75 -28.38 -25.66
N THR A 32 -23.33 -27.44 -26.52
CA THR A 32 -23.56 -27.50 -27.98
C THR A 32 -22.83 -28.69 -28.59
N TRP A 33 -21.60 -28.94 -28.15
CA TRP A 33 -20.76 -30.05 -28.57
C TRP A 33 -21.35 -31.42 -28.17
N LEU A 34 -21.80 -31.61 -26.93
CA LEU A 34 -22.51 -32.83 -26.49
C LEU A 34 -23.80 -33.08 -27.28
N THR A 35 -24.50 -32.01 -27.66
CA THR A 35 -25.73 -32.09 -28.46
C THR A 35 -25.44 -32.60 -29.87
N LEU A 36 -24.38 -32.11 -30.51
CA LEU A 36 -23.93 -32.58 -31.82
C LEU A 36 -23.39 -34.02 -31.77
N MET A 37 -22.65 -34.39 -30.72
CA MET A 37 -22.17 -35.77 -30.52
C MET A 37 -23.32 -36.77 -30.34
N THR A 38 -24.35 -36.39 -29.57
CA THR A 38 -25.55 -37.21 -29.36
C THR A 38 -26.35 -37.38 -30.66
N ALA A 39 -26.37 -36.36 -31.52
CA ALA A 39 -26.99 -36.44 -32.84
C ALA A 39 -26.23 -37.37 -33.80
N GLN A 40 -24.89 -37.34 -33.77
CA GLN A 40 -24.05 -38.20 -34.61
C GLN A 40 -24.13 -39.67 -34.19
N LEU A 41 -24.04 -39.99 -32.89
CA LEU A 41 -24.20 -41.36 -32.37
C LEU A 41 -25.54 -42.01 -32.72
N ARG A 42 -26.61 -41.22 -32.84
CA ARG A 42 -27.95 -41.68 -33.24
C ARG A 42 -28.06 -42.03 -34.72
N ASN A 43 -27.13 -41.58 -35.56
CA ASN A 43 -27.23 -41.65 -37.02
C ASN A 43 -26.00 -42.29 -37.70
N GLN A 44 -25.26 -43.14 -36.98
CA GLN A 44 -24.08 -43.85 -37.51
C GLN A 44 -24.45 -45.05 -38.37
N ASP A 45 -23.64 -45.31 -39.39
CA ASP A 45 -23.67 -46.53 -40.20
C ASP A 45 -22.89 -47.65 -39.48
N PRO A 46 -23.47 -48.85 -39.28
CA PRO A 46 -22.82 -49.96 -38.57
C PRO A 46 -21.56 -50.53 -39.23
N PHE A 47 -21.23 -50.14 -40.47
CA PHE A 47 -20.08 -50.68 -41.20
C PHE A 47 -18.84 -49.78 -41.26
N ASP A 48 -18.88 -48.57 -40.70
CA ASP A 48 -17.72 -47.65 -40.68
C ASP A 48 -17.72 -46.76 -39.42
N PRO A 49 -17.34 -47.30 -38.24
CA PRO A 49 -17.35 -46.52 -37.00
C PRO A 49 -16.21 -45.48 -37.04
N VAL A 50 -16.54 -44.19 -37.01
CA VAL A 50 -15.54 -43.15 -36.73
C VAL A 50 -14.94 -43.36 -35.33
N ASP A 51 -13.62 -43.20 -35.25
CA ASP A 51 -12.84 -43.47 -34.05
C ASP A 51 -13.11 -42.44 -32.95
N SER A 52 -13.97 -42.80 -31.99
CA SER A 52 -14.36 -41.98 -30.83
C SER A 52 -13.20 -41.62 -29.89
N THR A 53 -12.02 -42.20 -30.11
CA THR A 53 -10.85 -42.07 -29.24
C THR A 53 -10.19 -40.68 -29.33
N GLU A 54 -10.10 -40.10 -30.53
CA GLU A 54 -9.49 -38.78 -30.75
C GLU A 54 -10.31 -37.64 -30.11
N TYR A 55 -11.64 -37.78 -30.11
CA TYR A 55 -12.56 -36.84 -29.48
C TYR A 55 -12.57 -36.93 -27.96
N THR A 56 -12.43 -38.15 -27.42
CA THR A 56 -12.30 -38.34 -25.96
C THR A 56 -11.00 -37.72 -25.45
N ALA A 57 -9.93 -37.76 -26.24
CA ALA A 57 -8.68 -37.06 -25.93
C ALA A 57 -8.84 -35.53 -25.96
N GLN A 58 -9.56 -34.98 -26.94
CA GLN A 58 -9.86 -33.53 -26.98
C GLN A 58 -10.73 -33.09 -25.80
N LEU A 59 -11.72 -33.89 -25.40
CA LEU A 59 -12.52 -33.65 -24.19
C LEU A 59 -11.68 -33.59 -22.93
N ALA A 60 -10.80 -34.57 -22.74
CA ALA A 60 -9.91 -34.61 -21.58
C ALA A 60 -9.03 -33.35 -21.54
N GLN A 61 -8.57 -32.88 -22.71
CA GLN A 61 -7.80 -31.64 -22.84
C GLN A 61 -8.64 -30.40 -22.48
N PHE A 62 -9.90 -30.35 -22.89
CA PHE A 62 -10.82 -29.24 -22.55
C PHE A 62 -11.16 -29.22 -21.06
N SER A 63 -11.50 -30.38 -20.46
CA SER A 63 -11.75 -30.48 -19.02
C SER A 63 -10.53 -30.08 -18.19
N ALA A 64 -9.31 -30.43 -18.64
CA ALA A 64 -8.08 -30.00 -18.00
C ALA A 64 -7.87 -28.48 -18.09
N LEU A 65 -8.15 -27.87 -19.25
CA LEU A 65 -8.08 -26.41 -19.42
C LEU A 65 -9.11 -25.69 -18.57
N GLU A 66 -10.35 -26.18 -18.53
CA GLU A 66 -11.44 -25.61 -17.72
C GLU A 66 -11.11 -25.71 -16.22
N GLN A 67 -10.58 -26.85 -15.77
CA GLN A 67 -10.10 -27.01 -14.40
C GLN A 67 -8.93 -26.04 -14.10
N GLN A 68 -8.04 -25.79 -15.05
CA GLN A 68 -6.95 -24.83 -14.89
C GLN A 68 -7.48 -23.39 -14.77
N VAL A 69 -8.45 -23.00 -15.62
CA VAL A 69 -9.11 -21.69 -15.54
C VAL A 69 -9.80 -21.52 -14.18
N HIS A 70 -10.62 -22.50 -13.77
CA HIS A 70 -11.30 -22.49 -12.48
C HIS A 70 -10.31 -22.42 -11.30
N THR A 71 -9.15 -23.09 -11.42
CA THR A 71 -8.09 -23.01 -10.40
C THR A 71 -7.51 -21.59 -10.33
N ASN A 72 -7.27 -20.94 -11.47
CA ASN A 72 -6.79 -19.56 -11.50
C ASN A 72 -7.82 -18.58 -10.91
N ASP A 73 -9.11 -18.82 -11.14
CA ASP A 73 -10.19 -18.00 -10.56
C ASP A 73 -10.22 -18.17 -9.03
N LEU A 74 -10.16 -19.41 -8.53
CA LEU A 74 -10.05 -19.68 -7.09
C LEU A 74 -8.79 -19.06 -6.46
N LEU A 75 -7.66 -19.06 -7.17
CA LEU A 75 -6.44 -18.40 -6.71
C LEU A 75 -6.61 -16.87 -6.64
N SER A 76 -7.33 -16.27 -7.59
CA SER A 76 -7.64 -14.84 -7.60
C SER A 76 -8.59 -14.45 -6.46
N ASP A 77 -9.58 -15.29 -6.18
CA ASP A 77 -10.48 -15.13 -5.03
C ASP A 77 -9.72 -15.23 -3.71
N LEU A 78 -8.79 -16.17 -3.58
CA LEU A 78 -7.95 -16.32 -2.39
C LEU A 78 -7.11 -15.06 -2.14
N ILE A 79 -6.50 -14.49 -3.18
CA ILE A 79 -5.74 -13.23 -3.07
C ILE A 79 -6.65 -12.10 -2.56
N THR A 80 -7.88 -12.02 -3.06
CA THR A 80 -8.86 -10.99 -2.66
C THR A 80 -9.27 -11.14 -1.18
N VAL A 81 -9.49 -12.37 -0.72
CA VAL A 81 -9.80 -12.66 0.69
C VAL A 81 -8.61 -12.33 1.59
N SER A 82 -7.38 -12.64 1.17
CA SER A 82 -6.17 -12.29 1.90
C SER A 82 -6.05 -10.78 2.08
N ALA A 83 -6.22 -10.00 1.01
CA ALA A 83 -6.17 -8.55 1.07
C ALA A 83 -7.22 -7.94 2.01
N SER A 84 -8.40 -8.57 2.11
CA SER A 84 -9.47 -8.14 3.03
C SER A 84 -9.13 -8.40 4.50
N ASN A 85 -8.43 -9.50 4.79
CA ASN A 85 -7.94 -9.79 6.14
C ASN A 85 -6.84 -8.82 6.59
N ASP A 86 -5.99 -8.36 5.67
CA ASP A 86 -4.96 -7.36 5.97
C ASP A 86 -5.59 -6.06 6.48
N MET A 87 -6.70 -5.62 5.89
CA MET A 87 -7.42 -4.42 6.34
C MET A 87 -8.02 -4.57 7.74
N ALA A 88 -8.52 -5.76 8.09
CA ALA A 88 -9.04 -6.03 9.43
C ALA A 88 -7.91 -6.00 10.49
N GLY A 89 -6.73 -6.55 10.18
CA GLY A 89 -5.56 -6.45 11.05
C GLY A 89 -5.03 -5.02 11.19
N MET A 90 -5.07 -4.24 10.11
CA MET A 90 -4.70 -2.84 10.12
C MET A 90 -5.67 -1.97 10.93
N ALA A 91 -6.97 -2.29 10.92
CA ALA A 91 -7.96 -1.58 11.74
C ALA A 91 -7.65 -1.66 13.24
N GLU A 92 -6.94 -2.70 13.70
CA GLU A 92 -6.47 -2.81 15.09
C GLU A 92 -5.36 -1.81 15.44
N TRP A 93 -4.73 -1.18 14.44
CA TRP A 93 -3.71 -0.16 14.66
C TRP A 93 -4.34 1.21 14.92
N ILE A 94 -5.61 1.43 14.55
CA ILE A 94 -6.32 2.66 14.88
C ILE A 94 -6.38 2.82 16.41
N GLY A 95 -5.95 3.97 16.91
CA GLY A 95 -5.81 4.25 18.35
C GLY A 95 -4.55 3.65 18.99
N LYS A 96 -3.65 3.06 18.23
CA LYS A 96 -2.28 2.73 18.64
C LYS A 96 -1.31 3.82 18.21
N GLU A 97 -0.11 3.79 18.77
CA GLU A 97 0.99 4.64 18.32
C GLU A 97 1.92 3.84 17.40
N VAL A 98 2.34 4.48 16.31
CA VAL A 98 3.34 3.95 15.38
C VAL A 98 4.59 4.79 15.41
N ARG A 99 5.76 4.14 15.29
CA ARG A 99 7.04 4.84 15.16
C ARG A 99 7.39 5.00 13.69
N VAL A 100 7.62 6.25 13.29
CA VAL A 100 7.79 6.63 11.88
C VAL A 100 8.52 7.96 11.75
N VAL A 101 9.15 8.20 10.61
CA VAL A 101 9.67 9.52 10.24
C VAL A 101 8.52 10.43 9.81
N ALA A 102 8.03 11.25 10.74
CA ALA A 102 6.97 12.22 10.48
C ALA A 102 7.15 13.49 11.34
N PRO A 103 6.56 14.63 10.94
CA PRO A 103 6.54 15.81 11.80
C PRO A 103 5.71 15.55 13.08
N ALA A 104 6.26 15.92 14.23
CA ALA A 104 5.56 15.86 15.51
C ALA A 104 4.87 17.19 15.83
N ASP A 105 3.64 17.13 16.34
CA ASP A 105 2.95 18.29 16.91
C ASP A 105 3.55 18.64 18.28
N TYR A 106 4.11 19.84 18.41
CA TYR A 106 4.62 20.37 19.67
C TYR A 106 3.67 21.43 20.24
N ALA A 107 3.22 21.21 21.48
CA ALA A 107 2.32 22.10 22.21
C ALA A 107 2.78 22.34 23.66
N GLY A 108 4.11 22.36 23.89
CA GLY A 108 4.71 22.57 25.22
C GLY A 108 5.06 21.28 25.98
N THR A 109 4.59 20.12 25.51
CA THR A 109 5.03 18.81 26.01
C THR A 109 6.29 18.37 25.27
N PRO A 110 7.33 17.88 25.96
CA PRO A 110 8.49 17.32 25.29
C PRO A 110 8.12 16.18 24.33
N VAL A 111 8.84 16.10 23.21
CA VAL A 111 8.59 15.12 22.15
C VAL A 111 9.64 14.00 22.25
N PRO A 112 9.25 12.74 22.47
CA PRO A 112 10.17 11.63 22.37
C PRO A 112 10.55 11.40 20.91
N VAL A 113 11.85 11.31 20.65
CA VAL A 113 12.45 11.15 19.32
C VAL A 113 13.35 9.93 19.34
N HIS A 114 13.23 9.10 18.32
CA HIS A 114 14.10 7.97 18.08
C HIS A 114 15.09 8.32 16.96
N ALA A 115 16.33 8.62 17.35
CA ALA A 115 17.43 8.84 16.44
C ALA A 115 18.10 7.52 16.05
N SER A 116 18.53 7.42 14.80
CA SER A 116 19.35 6.30 14.31
C SER A 116 20.60 6.81 13.59
N PRO A 117 21.61 7.27 14.36
CA PRO A 117 22.91 7.67 13.82
C PRO A 117 23.53 6.60 12.93
N ASP A 118 24.40 6.99 12.00
CA ASP A 118 25.17 6.02 11.24
C ASP A 118 26.10 5.23 12.19
N PRO A 119 26.14 3.88 12.13
CA PRO A 119 26.98 3.08 13.01
C PRO A 119 28.48 3.32 12.83
N THR A 120 28.90 3.92 11.72
CA THR A 120 30.28 4.30 11.45
C THR A 120 30.61 5.75 11.84
N ALA A 121 29.62 6.50 12.33
CA ALA A 121 29.78 7.88 12.74
C ALA A 121 30.70 8.01 13.97
N TYR A 122 31.55 9.03 13.94
CA TYR A 122 32.30 9.47 15.11
C TYR A 122 31.49 10.44 15.98
N ARG A 123 30.66 11.28 15.33
CA ARG A 123 29.75 12.24 15.97
C ARG A 123 28.40 12.22 15.27
N ALA A 124 27.33 12.43 16.02
CA ALA A 124 26.01 12.66 15.46
C ALA A 124 25.34 13.89 16.10
N GLU A 125 24.47 14.51 15.32
CA GLU A 125 23.71 15.69 15.72
C GLU A 125 22.25 15.51 15.30
N LEU A 126 21.34 15.79 16.21
CA LEU A 126 19.91 15.92 15.93
C LEU A 126 19.62 17.35 15.48
N VAL A 127 19.17 17.49 14.26
CA VAL A 127 18.70 18.74 13.66
C VAL A 127 17.19 18.81 13.81
N VAL A 128 16.70 19.90 14.38
CA VAL A 128 15.28 20.18 14.54
C VAL A 128 14.87 21.25 13.55
N LEU A 129 13.90 20.92 12.71
CA LEU A 129 13.41 21.76 11.63
C LEU A 129 11.97 22.19 11.91
N ASP A 130 11.65 23.44 11.62
CA ASP A 130 10.27 23.90 11.63
C ASP A 130 9.48 23.41 10.41
N ARG A 131 8.18 23.72 10.36
CA ARG A 131 7.30 23.36 9.24
C ARG A 131 7.72 23.92 7.87
N TYR A 132 8.64 24.88 7.83
CA TYR A 132 9.18 25.48 6.61
C TYR A 132 10.54 24.88 6.22
N GLY A 133 11.06 23.92 6.99
CA GLY A 133 12.38 23.33 6.80
C GLY A 133 13.52 24.21 7.30
N THR A 134 13.23 25.18 8.18
CA THR A 134 14.26 26.03 8.79
C THR A 134 14.77 25.38 10.07
N GLU A 135 16.10 25.29 10.21
CA GLU A 135 16.73 24.81 11.45
C GLU A 135 16.43 25.76 12.61
N VAL A 136 15.79 25.20 13.65
CA VAL A 136 15.49 25.93 14.89
C VAL A 136 16.41 25.52 16.02
N ASN A 137 16.91 24.28 15.99
CA ASN A 137 17.83 23.77 16.99
C ASN A 137 18.70 22.64 16.42
N ARG A 138 19.86 22.45 17.05
CA ARG A 138 20.82 21.40 16.76
C ARG A 138 21.40 20.90 18.07
N LEU A 139 21.25 19.61 18.32
CA LEU A 139 21.67 18.97 19.56
C LEU A 139 22.70 17.89 19.26
N MET A 140 23.82 17.91 19.97
CA MET A 140 24.81 16.85 19.86
C MET A 140 24.28 15.59 20.55
N ILE A 141 24.32 14.45 19.88
CA ILE A 141 23.82 13.17 20.40
C ILE A 141 24.91 12.11 20.37
N ASN A 142 24.84 11.14 21.27
CA ASN A 142 25.77 10.02 21.26
C ASN A 142 25.41 9.08 20.10
N THR A 143 26.41 8.56 19.38
CA THR A 143 26.19 7.67 18.24
C THR A 143 25.61 6.29 18.62
N GLY A 144 25.63 5.94 19.91
CA GLY A 144 24.99 4.75 20.46
C GLY A 144 23.68 5.01 21.22
N GLU A 145 23.22 6.25 21.30
CA GLU A 145 21.97 6.62 21.95
C GLU A 145 20.89 6.77 20.88
N SER A 146 19.79 6.04 21.06
CA SER A 146 18.70 6.00 20.09
C SER A 146 17.47 6.77 20.54
N ASP A 147 17.16 6.79 21.83
CA ASP A 147 15.95 7.41 22.36
C ASP A 147 16.30 8.67 23.13
N LEU A 148 15.75 9.79 22.68
CA LEU A 148 15.99 11.12 23.24
C LEU A 148 14.67 11.89 23.36
N GLU A 149 14.70 12.98 24.10
CA GLU A 149 13.53 13.83 24.30
C GLU A 149 13.86 15.26 23.87
N TRP A 150 13.11 15.79 22.92
CA TRP A 150 13.22 17.18 22.53
C TRP A 150 12.24 18.04 23.34
N ASN A 151 12.78 18.95 24.13
CA ASN A 151 12.04 19.79 25.07
C ASN A 151 11.39 21.04 24.43
N GLY A 152 11.49 21.21 23.11
CA GLY A 152 10.88 22.36 22.44
C GLY A 152 11.64 23.68 22.61
N ARG A 153 12.97 23.61 22.63
CA ARG A 153 13.82 24.81 22.70
C ARG A 153 14.57 25.06 21.42
N ASP A 154 14.89 26.33 21.17
CA ASP A 154 15.77 26.77 20.10
C ASP A 154 17.25 26.73 20.50
N ALA A 155 18.14 27.06 19.56
CA ALA A 155 19.59 27.13 19.80
C ALA A 155 20.02 28.17 20.85
N ALA A 156 19.18 29.18 21.14
CA ALA A 156 19.42 30.18 22.18
C ALA A 156 18.84 29.77 23.55
N GLY A 157 18.15 28.63 23.62
CA GLY A 157 17.51 28.09 24.82
C GLY A 157 16.12 28.66 25.13
N HIS A 158 15.52 29.41 24.21
CA HIS A 158 14.14 29.90 24.35
C HIS A 158 13.15 28.83 23.87
N ASP A 159 11.95 28.84 24.45
CA ASP A 159 10.88 27.94 24.02
C ASP A 159 10.39 28.31 22.62
N VAL A 160 10.22 27.31 21.76
CA VAL A 160 9.70 27.51 20.40
C VAL A 160 8.19 27.60 20.40
N ALA A 161 7.62 28.13 19.31
CA ALA A 161 6.18 28.25 19.15
C ALA A 161 5.50 26.88 19.05
N TRP A 162 4.21 26.83 19.37
CA TRP A 162 3.39 25.65 19.10
C TRP A 162 3.23 25.47 17.58
N SER A 163 3.75 24.36 17.07
CA SER A 163 3.80 24.04 15.64
C SER A 163 4.16 22.57 15.46
N ARG A 164 4.18 22.11 14.20
CA ARG A 164 4.85 20.86 13.83
C ARG A 164 6.33 21.08 13.59
N TYR A 165 7.12 20.12 14.03
CA TYR A 165 8.57 20.07 13.88
C TYR A 165 8.98 18.71 13.34
N SER A 166 9.99 18.70 12.46
CA SER A 166 10.60 17.47 11.96
C SER A 166 12.02 17.35 12.48
N PHE A 167 12.51 16.12 12.49
CA PHE A 167 13.78 15.76 13.11
C PHE A 167 14.63 15.01 12.11
N GLU A 168 15.90 15.41 12.01
CA GLU A 168 16.90 14.74 11.19
C GLU A 168 18.14 14.45 12.03
N VAL A 169 18.83 13.37 11.70
CA VAL A 169 20.08 12.96 12.32
C VAL A 169 21.18 13.10 11.28
N GLU A 170 22.07 14.04 11.53
CA GLU A 170 23.30 14.23 10.76
C GLU A 170 24.44 13.48 11.45
N SER A 171 25.12 12.62 10.71
CA SER A 171 26.22 11.80 11.19
C SER A 171 27.52 12.22 10.51
N PHE A 172 28.58 12.36 11.30
CA PHE A 172 29.87 12.87 10.87
C PHE A 172 30.98 11.86 11.20
N ASP A 173 32.00 11.81 10.35
CA ASP A 173 33.21 11.02 10.60
C ASP A 173 34.19 11.72 11.57
N SER A 174 35.35 11.12 11.78
CA SER A 174 36.40 11.65 12.66
C SER A 174 37.04 12.95 12.17
N ASP A 175 37.00 13.20 10.87
CA ASP A 175 37.54 14.40 10.22
C ASP A 175 36.51 15.54 10.21
N GLY A 176 35.26 15.25 10.58
CA GLY A 176 34.16 16.19 10.67
C GLY A 176 33.37 16.32 9.37
N GLU A 177 33.58 15.43 8.40
CA GLU A 177 32.79 15.38 7.17
C GLU A 177 31.43 14.71 7.41
N LEU A 178 30.38 15.25 6.79
CA LEU A 178 29.03 14.68 6.86
C LEU A 178 28.99 13.38 6.04
N ILE A 179 28.67 12.27 6.70
CA ILE A 179 28.60 10.94 6.06
C ILE A 179 27.15 10.48 5.82
N SER A 180 26.19 10.94 6.61
CA SER A 180 24.78 10.55 6.46
C SER A 180 23.83 11.59 7.07
N THR A 181 22.67 11.76 6.43
CA THR A 181 21.51 12.46 6.98
C THR A 181 20.31 11.52 6.90
N ARG A 182 19.64 11.25 8.03
CA ARG A 182 18.47 10.38 8.11
C ARG A 182 17.36 11.06 8.89
N GLY A 183 16.09 10.84 8.53
CA GLY A 183 14.98 11.28 9.36
C GLY A 183 15.01 10.57 10.73
N ALA A 184 14.79 11.31 11.80
CA ALA A 184 14.53 10.71 13.11
C ALA A 184 13.05 10.34 13.21
N GLU A 185 12.76 9.28 13.93
CA GLU A 185 11.40 8.76 14.06
C GLU A 185 10.73 9.30 15.33
N ILE A 186 9.42 9.43 15.30
CA ILE A 186 8.60 9.78 16.47
C ILE A 186 7.46 8.78 16.59
N TYR A 187 6.88 8.68 17.79
CA TYR A 187 5.60 8.00 17.97
C TYR A 187 4.46 8.95 17.61
N ALA A 188 3.55 8.48 16.75
CA ALA A 188 2.35 9.20 16.39
C ALA A 188 1.12 8.29 16.51
N ASP A 189 0.02 8.85 16.99
CA ASP A 189 -1.26 8.16 17.02
C ASP A 189 -1.77 7.85 15.61
N VAL A 190 -2.29 6.65 15.42
CA VAL A 190 -2.98 6.27 14.18
C VAL A 190 -4.45 6.65 14.30
N LEU A 191 -4.89 7.56 13.44
CA LEU A 191 -6.27 8.05 13.42
C LEU A 191 -7.16 7.25 12.48
N GLU A 192 -6.61 6.81 11.36
CA GLU A 192 -7.36 6.11 10.31
C GLU A 192 -6.42 5.19 9.51
N VAL A 193 -6.98 4.12 8.95
CA VAL A 193 -6.33 3.32 7.90
C VAL A 193 -7.08 3.58 6.61
N GLN A 194 -6.35 4.01 5.58
CA GLN A 194 -6.90 4.22 4.25
C GLN A 194 -6.32 3.22 3.26
N LYS A 195 -7.18 2.69 2.39
CA LYS A 195 -6.76 1.91 1.23
C LYS A 195 -6.67 2.82 0.02
N SER A 196 -5.49 2.93 -0.57
CA SER A 196 -5.24 3.66 -1.81
C SER A 196 -4.73 2.70 -2.88
N GLY A 197 -5.64 2.27 -3.77
CA GLY A 197 -5.34 1.18 -4.71
C GLY A 197 -5.15 -0.14 -3.97
N ASP A 198 -3.99 -0.77 -4.14
CA ASP A 198 -3.61 -2.01 -3.44
C ASP A 198 -2.77 -1.79 -2.18
N LEU A 199 -2.39 -0.55 -1.89
CA LEU A 199 -1.56 -0.21 -0.72
C LEU A 199 -2.43 0.34 0.42
N TYR A 200 -2.00 0.05 1.64
CA TYR A 200 -2.56 0.63 2.85
C TYR A 200 -1.67 1.76 3.33
N ALA A 201 -2.29 2.84 3.78
CA ALA A 201 -1.63 3.96 4.41
C ALA A 201 -2.32 4.27 5.74
N LEU A 202 -1.53 4.70 6.71
CA LEU A 202 -2.00 5.21 7.98
C LEU A 202 -2.12 6.72 7.92
N MET A 203 -3.22 7.22 8.45
CA MET A 203 -3.44 8.63 8.66
C MET A 203 -3.05 9.00 10.08
N LEU A 204 -2.11 9.93 10.20
CA LEU A 204 -1.59 10.46 11.46
C LEU A 204 -2.12 11.90 11.70
N PRO A 205 -1.97 12.44 12.92
CA PRO A 205 -2.26 13.85 13.20
C PRO A 205 -1.65 14.83 12.19
N GLY A 206 -2.30 15.96 12.02
CA GLY A 206 -1.83 17.01 11.10
C GLY A 206 -1.99 16.67 9.61
N GLY A 207 -2.69 15.60 9.25
CA GLY A 207 -2.97 15.28 7.86
C GLY A 207 -1.89 14.42 7.18
N VAL A 208 -0.99 13.81 7.95
CA VAL A 208 0.14 13.05 7.41
C VAL A 208 -0.31 11.64 7.04
N SER A 209 -0.07 11.24 5.80
CA SER A 209 -0.34 9.88 5.30
C SER A 209 0.99 9.16 5.15
N VAL A 210 1.11 7.98 5.76
CA VAL A 210 2.34 7.17 5.74
C VAL A 210 2.04 5.75 5.29
N GLY A 211 2.87 5.22 4.38
CA GLY A 211 2.80 3.82 3.99
C GLY A 211 3.10 2.88 5.15
N THR A 212 2.49 1.70 5.15
CA THR A 212 2.72 0.69 6.20
C THR A 212 4.17 0.21 6.27
N GLU A 213 4.89 0.29 5.17
CA GLU A 213 6.29 -0.08 4.99
C GLU A 213 7.28 0.90 5.62
N GLU A 214 6.83 2.13 5.92
CA GLU A 214 7.65 3.17 6.54
C GLU A 214 7.61 3.10 8.08
N ILE A 215 6.80 2.20 8.63
CA ILE A 215 6.59 2.06 10.07
C ILE A 215 7.63 1.11 10.65
N SER A 216 8.39 1.59 11.63
CA SER A 216 9.43 0.79 12.29
C SER A 216 8.94 0.07 13.55
N ALA A 217 7.86 0.54 14.18
CA ALA A 217 7.25 -0.13 15.34
C ALA A 217 5.79 0.29 15.56
N VAL A 218 5.06 -0.54 16.33
CA VAL A 218 3.71 -0.27 16.81
C VAL A 218 3.63 -0.56 18.31
N ARG A 219 3.00 0.31 19.10
CA ARG A 219 2.76 0.12 20.54
C ARG A 219 1.35 0.56 20.93
N SER A 220 0.87 0.13 22.09
CA SER A 220 -0.36 0.69 22.66
C SER A 220 -0.16 2.17 22.99
N ALA A 221 -1.16 3.01 22.73
CA ALA A 221 -1.09 4.43 23.10
C ALA A 221 -0.95 4.60 24.62
N GLU A 222 -0.08 5.52 25.04
CA GLU A 222 0.02 5.95 26.43
C GLU A 222 -1.18 6.86 26.75
N GLY A 223 -2.18 6.31 27.45
CA GLY A 223 -3.42 6.99 27.80
C GLY A 223 -3.35 7.94 28.99
#